data_AF-A0A5C6DJY6-F1
#
_entry.id   AF-A0A5C6DJY6-F1
#
_cell.length_a   1.000
_cell.length_b   1.000
_cell.length_c   1.000
_cell.angle_alpha   90.00
_cell.angle_beta   90.00
_cell.angle_gamma   90.00
#
_symmetry.space_group_name_H-M   'P 1'
#
loop_
_entity.id
_entity.type
_entity.pdbx_description
1 polymer ?
#
loop_
_entity_poly.entity_id
_entity_poly.type
_entity_poly.pdbx_seq_one_letter_code
_entity_poly.pdbx_strand_id
1 'polypeptide(L)'
;MTVEMLKENTGVAEKIEKSLTLFVEAVELSSDLEVIGTAFPSKEEVFVIRDYSKTEGIEGAYVEVSIDEIVRKVTDCNKAQEFVNVIQNDRASIVLNGITRIVGYYSRVNNWNKSKVGELRDRAKGSYGLTGQNQLFQGDRLDMIDSL
;
A
#
# COMPACT_ATOMS: atom_id res chain seq x y z
N MET A 1 -19.94 -26.62 -28.81
CA MET A 1 -19.49 -26.62 -27.40
C MET A 1 -19.36 -28.07 -26.96
N THR A 2 -18.17 -28.53 -26.57
CA THR A 2 -17.90 -29.95 -26.25
C THR A 2 -18.09 -30.24 -24.76
N VAL A 3 -18.26 -31.52 -24.38
CA VAL A 3 -18.45 -31.95 -22.97
C VAL A 3 -17.25 -31.60 -22.08
N GLU A 4 -16.03 -31.63 -22.62
CA GLU A 4 -14.82 -31.23 -21.91
C GLU A 4 -14.80 -29.72 -21.62
N MET A 5 -15.15 -28.88 -22.60
CA MET A 5 -15.27 -27.43 -22.39
C MET A 5 -16.32 -27.08 -21.32
N LEU A 6 -17.43 -27.83 -21.27
CA LEU A 6 -18.45 -27.64 -20.25
C LEU A 6 -17.90 -27.95 -18.85
N LYS A 7 -17.18 -29.06 -18.68
CA LYS A 7 -16.56 -29.44 -17.39
C LYS A 7 -15.50 -28.44 -16.93
N GLU A 8 -14.65 -27.97 -17.85
CA GLU A 8 -13.64 -26.95 -17.53
C GLU A 8 -14.29 -25.64 -17.08
N ASN A 9 -15.32 -25.17 -17.79
CA ASN A 9 -16.05 -23.96 -17.42
C ASN A 9 -16.74 -24.08 -16.06
N THR A 10 -17.32 -25.25 -15.74
CA THR A 10 -17.92 -25.51 -14.42
C THR A 10 -16.87 -25.46 -13.31
N GLY A 11 -15.71 -26.10 -13.51
CA GLY A 11 -14.63 -26.08 -12.50
C GLY A 11 -14.00 -24.69 -12.31
N VAL A 12 -13.99 -23.85 -13.34
CA VAL A 12 -13.57 -22.44 -13.23
C VAL A 12 -14.61 -21.63 -12.45
N ALA A 13 -15.89 -21.78 -12.76
CA ALA A 13 -16.98 -21.10 -12.05
C ALA A 13 -16.99 -21.44 -10.55
N GLU A 14 -16.85 -22.73 -10.19
CA GLU A 14 -16.78 -23.16 -8.78
C GLU A 14 -15.62 -22.52 -8.02
N LYS A 15 -14.46 -22.36 -8.67
CA LYS A 15 -13.31 -21.70 -8.04
C LYS A 15 -13.57 -20.22 -7.80
N ILE A 16 -14.15 -19.54 -8.80
CA ILE A 16 -14.50 -18.11 -8.69
C ILE A 16 -15.51 -17.92 -7.55
N GLU A 17 -16.59 -18.71 -7.54
CA GLU A 17 -17.62 -18.68 -6.51
C GLU A 17 -17.00 -18.90 -5.12
N LYS A 18 -16.17 -19.93 -4.97
CA LYS A 18 -15.48 -20.21 -3.71
C LYS A 18 -14.62 -19.04 -3.23
N SER A 19 -13.80 -18.45 -4.10
CA SER A 19 -12.94 -17.31 -3.73
C SER A 19 -13.76 -16.10 -3.28
N LEU A 20 -14.84 -15.79 -3.99
CA LEU A 20 -15.73 -14.68 -3.66
C LEU A 20 -16.49 -14.94 -2.36
N THR A 21 -17.03 -16.14 -2.15
CA THR A 21 -17.70 -16.52 -0.90
C THR A 21 -16.76 -16.40 0.29
N LEU A 22 -15.54 -16.93 0.20
CA LEU A 22 -14.57 -16.84 1.29
C LEU A 22 -14.23 -15.38 1.65
N PHE A 23 -14.11 -14.52 0.64
CA PHE A 23 -13.85 -13.11 0.85
C PHE A 23 -15.03 -12.39 1.52
N VAL A 24 -16.24 -12.56 0.97
CA VAL A 24 -17.45 -11.94 1.52
C VAL A 24 -17.70 -12.41 2.94
N GLU A 25 -17.62 -13.71 3.22
CA GLU A 25 -17.76 -14.25 4.58
C GLU A 25 -16.74 -13.64 5.55
N ALA A 26 -15.47 -13.48 5.13
CA ALA A 26 -14.46 -12.87 6.00
C ALA A 26 -14.75 -11.39 6.31
N VAL A 27 -15.28 -10.63 5.34
CA VAL A 27 -15.69 -9.23 5.54
C VAL A 27 -16.89 -9.16 6.48
N GLU A 28 -17.95 -9.92 6.21
CA GLU A 28 -19.20 -9.91 6.98
C GLU A 28 -19.05 -10.50 8.40
N LEU A 29 -18.05 -11.33 8.64
CA LEU A 29 -17.71 -11.81 9.99
C LEU A 29 -16.88 -10.80 10.80
N SER A 30 -16.35 -9.77 10.16
CA SER A 30 -15.66 -8.69 10.87
C SER A 30 -16.67 -7.77 11.58
N SER A 31 -16.27 -7.12 12.66
CA SER A 31 -17.18 -6.28 13.47
C SER A 31 -17.61 -4.99 12.78
N ASP A 32 -16.76 -4.45 11.91
CA ASP A 32 -16.86 -3.07 11.44
C ASP A 32 -16.85 -2.96 9.90
N LEU A 33 -16.82 -4.07 9.16
CA LEU A 33 -16.86 -4.04 7.69
C LEU A 33 -18.13 -4.68 7.14
N GLU A 34 -18.65 -4.14 6.04
CA GLU A 34 -19.80 -4.67 5.31
C GLU A 34 -19.59 -4.48 3.80
N VAL A 35 -19.94 -5.48 3.00
CA VAL A 35 -19.99 -5.35 1.54
C VAL A 35 -21.31 -4.70 1.13
N ILE A 36 -21.27 -3.42 0.77
CA ILE A 36 -22.49 -2.65 0.45
C ILE A 36 -22.89 -2.71 -1.03
N GLY A 37 -22.02 -3.25 -1.90
CA GLY A 37 -22.33 -3.44 -3.31
C GLY A 37 -21.10 -3.60 -4.19
N THR A 38 -21.31 -3.44 -5.49
CA THR A 38 -20.24 -3.40 -6.49
C THR A 38 -20.22 -2.07 -7.22
N ALA A 39 -19.05 -1.73 -7.75
CA ALA A 39 -18.86 -0.58 -8.63
C ALA A 39 -18.00 -0.97 -9.83
N PHE A 40 -17.99 -0.13 -10.86
CA PHE A 40 -17.17 -0.34 -12.06
C PHE A 40 -16.24 0.87 -12.33
N PRO A 41 -15.37 1.24 -11.37
CA PRO A 41 -14.42 2.32 -11.58
C PRO A 41 -13.39 1.89 -12.63
N SER A 42 -13.11 2.77 -13.59
CA SER A 42 -11.95 2.63 -14.49
C SER A 42 -11.81 1.28 -15.24
N LYS A 43 -12.94 0.66 -15.60
CA LYS A 43 -13.05 -0.61 -16.38
C LYS A 43 -12.77 -1.90 -15.59
N GLU A 44 -12.68 -1.84 -14.28
CA GLU A 44 -12.59 -3.03 -13.44
C GLU A 44 -13.78 -3.08 -12.48
N GLU A 45 -14.29 -4.28 -12.23
CA GLU A 45 -15.37 -4.48 -11.26
C GLU A 45 -14.77 -4.66 -9.87
N VAL A 46 -15.32 -3.94 -8.90
CA VAL A 46 -14.85 -3.92 -7.51
C VAL A 46 -16.01 -4.20 -6.56
N PHE A 47 -15.71 -4.80 -5.42
CA PHE A 47 -16.57 -4.70 -4.24
C PHE A 47 -16.33 -3.36 -3.55
N VAL A 48 -17.43 -2.74 -3.10
CA VAL A 48 -17.39 -1.56 -2.24
C VAL A 48 -17.68 -2.02 -0.82
N ILE A 49 -16.74 -1.74 0.08
CA ILE A 49 -16.79 -2.13 1.49
C ILE A 49 -16.93 -0.88 2.33
N ARG A 50 -17.90 -0.85 3.24
CA ARG A 50 -18.05 0.20 4.24
C ARG A 50 -17.27 -0.19 5.49
N ASP A 51 -16.40 0.72 5.97
CA ASP A 51 -15.67 0.58 7.23
C ASP A 51 -16.29 1.46 8.33
N TYR A 52 -17.16 0.87 9.15
CA TYR A 52 -17.89 1.52 10.24
C TYR A 52 -17.00 2.00 11.39
N SER A 53 -15.73 1.60 11.44
CA SER A 53 -14.77 2.17 12.40
C SER A 53 -14.44 3.63 12.09
N LYS A 54 -14.74 4.10 10.87
CA LYS A 54 -14.51 5.47 10.40
C LYS A 54 -15.81 6.19 10.10
N THR A 55 -15.86 7.46 10.49
CA THR A 55 -16.97 8.36 10.15
C THR A 55 -17.07 8.53 8.64
N GLU A 56 -18.31 8.58 8.14
CA GLU A 56 -18.57 8.85 6.72
C GLU A 56 -17.94 10.17 6.26
N GLY A 57 -17.37 10.16 5.05
CA GLY A 57 -16.65 11.31 4.47
C GLY A 57 -15.18 11.40 4.86
N ILE A 58 -14.69 10.56 5.79
CA ILE A 58 -13.26 10.41 6.07
C ILE A 58 -12.64 9.42 5.09
N GLU A 59 -11.37 9.67 4.73
CA GLU A 59 -10.60 8.77 3.89
C GLU A 59 -10.58 7.34 4.47
N GLY A 60 -10.89 6.36 3.62
CA GLY A 60 -10.97 4.95 4.01
C GLY A 60 -12.27 4.54 4.70
N ALA A 61 -13.28 5.42 4.82
CA ALA A 61 -14.64 5.04 5.21
C ALA A 61 -15.30 4.08 4.19
N TYR A 62 -14.91 4.22 2.91
CA TYR A 62 -15.26 3.31 1.84
C TYR A 62 -13.98 2.77 1.21
N VAL A 63 -13.93 1.47 0.97
CA VAL A 63 -12.79 0.80 0.36
C VAL A 63 -13.26 -0.01 -0.84
N GLU A 64 -12.56 0.16 -1.96
CA GLU A 64 -12.81 -0.58 -3.20
C GLU A 64 -11.78 -1.71 -3.32
N VAL A 65 -12.26 -2.94 -3.53
CA VAL A 65 -11.40 -4.11 -3.71
C VAL A 65 -11.74 -4.79 -5.02
N SER A 66 -10.72 -5.00 -5.88
CA SER A 66 -10.89 -5.60 -7.21
C SER A 66 -11.38 -7.05 -7.11
N ILE A 67 -12.43 -7.37 -7.87
CA ILE A 67 -12.96 -8.73 -7.97
C ILE A 67 -11.92 -9.67 -8.60
N ASP A 68 -11.17 -9.23 -9.61
CA ASP A 68 -10.08 -10.03 -10.21
C ASP A 68 -9.02 -10.39 -9.16
N GLU A 69 -8.64 -9.41 -8.32
CA GLU A 69 -7.65 -9.63 -7.29
C GLU A 69 -8.13 -10.67 -6.26
N ILE A 70 -9.38 -10.55 -5.82
CA ILE A 70 -10.01 -11.51 -4.89
C ILE A 70 -9.99 -12.92 -5.48
N VAL A 71 -10.49 -13.08 -6.71
CA VAL A 71 -10.55 -14.38 -7.40
C VAL A 71 -9.15 -15.02 -7.49
N ARG A 72 -8.12 -14.21 -7.77
CA ARG A 72 -6.74 -14.69 -7.94
C ARG A 72 -6.01 -14.98 -6.64
N LYS A 73 -6.35 -14.31 -5.54
CA LYS A 73 -5.56 -14.33 -4.29
C LYS A 73 -6.25 -15.06 -3.14
N VAL A 74 -7.58 -15.04 -3.07
CA VAL A 74 -8.33 -15.66 -1.98
C VAL A 74 -8.54 -17.15 -2.27
N THR A 75 -7.53 -17.95 -1.97
CA THR A 75 -7.57 -19.41 -2.16
C THR A 75 -8.13 -20.16 -0.95
N ASP A 76 -8.10 -19.53 0.22
CA ASP A 76 -8.48 -20.08 1.52
C ASP A 76 -8.84 -18.96 2.51
N CYS A 77 -9.33 -19.33 3.70
CA CYS A 77 -9.74 -18.40 4.75
C CYS A 77 -8.60 -17.51 5.25
N ASN A 78 -7.34 -17.98 5.28
CA ASN A 78 -6.22 -17.16 5.74
C ASN A 78 -5.94 -16.03 4.76
N LYS A 79 -6.06 -16.32 3.46
CA LYS A 79 -5.96 -15.29 2.41
C LYS A 79 -7.10 -14.30 2.46
N ALA A 80 -8.33 -14.74 2.73
CA ALA A 80 -9.45 -13.81 2.96
C ALA A 80 -9.17 -12.90 4.18
N GLN A 81 -8.68 -13.46 5.28
CA GLN A 81 -8.35 -12.69 6.48
C GLN A 81 -7.20 -11.69 6.26
N GLU A 82 -6.21 -12.01 5.42
CA GLU A 82 -5.16 -11.04 5.03
C GLU A 82 -5.76 -9.76 4.43
N PHE A 83 -6.81 -9.85 3.60
CA PHE A 83 -7.50 -8.66 3.07
C PHE A 83 -8.16 -7.85 4.17
N VAL A 84 -8.91 -8.50 5.06
CA VAL A 84 -9.57 -7.83 6.20
C VAL A 84 -8.54 -7.09 7.06
N ASN A 85 -7.44 -7.76 7.40
CA ASN A 85 -6.35 -7.16 8.17
C ASN A 85 -5.72 -5.97 7.45
N VAL A 86 -5.58 -6.02 6.12
CA VAL A 86 -5.07 -4.89 5.33
C VAL A 86 -6.05 -3.71 5.36
N ILE A 87 -7.35 -3.96 5.16
CA ILE A 87 -8.40 -2.93 5.16
C ILE A 87 -8.45 -2.22 6.52
N GLN A 88 -8.39 -2.99 7.61
CA GLN A 88 -8.43 -2.47 8.99
C GLN A 88 -7.08 -1.92 9.48
N ASN A 89 -6.04 -1.96 8.67
CA ASN A 89 -4.65 -1.64 9.05
C ASN A 89 -4.09 -2.51 10.20
N ASP A 90 -4.65 -3.70 10.44
CA ASP A 90 -4.17 -4.69 11.41
C ASP A 90 -3.17 -5.68 10.77
N ARG A 91 -2.25 -5.14 9.96
CA ARG A 91 -1.18 -5.91 9.33
C ARG A 91 0.16 -5.56 9.96
N ALA A 92 1.09 -6.50 9.94
CA ALA A 92 2.47 -6.22 10.32
C ALA A 92 3.00 -5.01 9.50
N SER A 93 3.54 -4.01 10.21
CA SER A 93 4.10 -2.83 9.56
C SER A 93 5.16 -3.25 8.55
N ILE A 94 5.00 -2.84 7.29
CA ILE A 94 6.09 -2.96 6.33
C ILE A 94 7.12 -1.90 6.71
N VAL A 95 8.23 -2.35 7.28
CA VAL A 95 9.36 -1.47 7.56
C VAL A 95 9.98 -1.03 6.24
N LEU A 96 9.56 0.14 5.75
CA LEU A 96 10.15 0.77 4.59
C LEU A 96 11.53 1.31 4.96
N ASN A 97 12.53 1.05 4.11
CA ASN A 97 13.85 1.66 4.27
C ASN A 97 13.87 2.99 3.52
N GLY A 98 14.09 4.09 4.22
CA GLY A 98 14.42 5.36 3.57
C GLY A 98 15.77 5.24 2.87
N ILE A 99 15.83 5.63 1.59
CA ILE A 99 17.07 5.64 0.80
C ILE A 99 17.26 7.04 0.23
N THR A 100 18.43 7.62 0.41
CA THR A 100 18.80 8.87 -0.27
C THR A 100 20.30 8.92 -0.56
N ARG A 101 20.67 9.82 -1.48
CA ARG A 101 22.03 10.00 -1.96
C ARG A 101 22.70 11.13 -1.19
N ILE A 102 23.71 10.77 -0.41
CA ILE A 102 24.54 11.73 0.33
C ILE A 102 25.97 11.75 -0.23
N VAL A 103 26.60 10.57 -0.30
CA VAL A 103 28.02 10.41 -0.59
C VAL A 103 28.30 9.95 -2.04
N GLY A 104 27.53 10.49 -2.98
CA GLY A 104 27.60 10.12 -4.40
C GLY A 104 26.84 8.83 -4.79
N TYR A 105 26.48 7.98 -3.83
CA TYR A 105 25.64 6.79 -4.04
C TYR A 105 24.42 6.76 -3.10
N TYR A 106 23.42 5.95 -3.44
CA TYR A 106 22.22 5.76 -2.64
C TYR A 106 22.53 4.92 -1.39
N SER A 107 22.16 5.43 -0.21
CA SER A 107 22.36 4.74 1.05
C SER A 107 21.10 4.76 1.91
N ARG A 108 20.92 3.74 2.75
CA ARG A 108 19.83 3.72 3.72
C ARG A 108 20.04 4.81 4.77
N VAL A 109 18.96 5.50 5.15
CA VAL A 109 18.95 6.59 6.15
C VAL A 109 19.47 6.10 7.52
N ASN A 110 19.13 4.87 7.90
CA ASN A 110 19.54 4.26 9.16
C ASN A 110 21.03 3.84 9.21
N ASN A 111 21.78 3.97 8.11
CA ASN A 111 23.20 3.65 8.04
C ASN A 111 24.06 4.92 7.83
N TRP A 112 23.57 6.07 8.30
CA TRP A 112 24.35 7.30 8.29
C TRP A 112 25.27 7.33 9.49
N ASN A 113 26.56 7.42 9.20
CA ASN A 113 27.60 7.57 10.19
C ASN A 113 28.17 9.00 10.10
N LYS A 114 29.01 9.38 11.06
CA LYS A 114 29.58 10.73 11.15
C LYS A 114 30.26 11.19 9.87
N SER A 115 30.90 10.29 9.11
CA SER A 115 31.55 10.65 7.84
C SER A 115 30.54 10.98 6.74
N LYS A 116 29.44 10.22 6.61
CA LYS A 116 28.36 10.53 5.66
C LYS A 116 27.64 11.84 6.02
N VAL A 117 27.33 12.04 7.31
CA VAL A 117 26.71 13.30 7.78
C VAL A 117 27.64 14.49 7.54
N GLY A 118 28.94 14.34 7.78
CA GLY A 118 29.96 15.35 7.45
C GLY A 118 29.96 15.69 5.96
N GLU A 119 29.96 14.69 5.08
CA GLU A 119 29.86 14.95 3.64
C GLU A 119 28.54 15.63 3.27
N LEU A 120 27.39 15.24 3.85
CA LEU A 120 26.12 15.94 3.63
C LEU A 120 26.21 17.42 3.99
N ARG A 121 26.83 17.71 5.13
CA ARG A 121 27.03 19.07 5.63
C ARG A 121 27.93 19.89 4.71
N ASP A 122 29.04 19.32 4.27
CA ASP A 122 29.98 19.98 3.36
C ASP A 122 29.33 20.23 1.99
N ARG A 123 28.56 19.25 1.49
CA ARG A 123 27.78 19.42 0.26
C ARG A 123 26.70 20.47 0.39
N ALA A 124 26.05 20.56 1.55
CA ALA A 124 25.07 21.60 1.82
C ALA A 124 25.70 23.00 1.85
N LYS A 125 26.95 23.13 2.32
CA LYS A 125 27.70 24.40 2.31
C LYS A 125 28.22 24.78 0.92
N GLY A 126 28.38 23.82 0.01
CA GLY A 126 28.90 24.09 -1.32
C GLY A 126 27.89 24.80 -2.23
N SER A 127 28.37 25.75 -3.03
CA SER A 127 27.55 26.45 -4.04
C SER A 127 27.43 25.62 -5.32
N TYR A 128 26.68 24.52 -5.26
CA TYR A 128 26.39 23.67 -6.42
C TYR A 128 25.20 24.16 -7.27
N GLY A 129 24.58 25.28 -6.89
CA GLY A 129 23.53 25.92 -7.67
C GLY A 129 24.11 26.64 -8.89
N LEU A 130 23.44 26.54 -10.04
CA LEU A 130 23.85 27.19 -11.30
C LEU A 130 23.89 28.73 -11.22
N THR A 131 23.26 29.31 -10.18
CA THR A 131 23.09 30.76 -10.01
C THR A 131 24.02 31.37 -8.96
N GLY A 132 24.83 30.56 -8.25
CA GLY A 132 25.72 31.04 -7.19
C GLY A 132 25.01 31.62 -5.95
N GLN A 133 23.68 31.52 -5.89
CA GLN A 133 22.88 31.99 -4.77
C GLN A 133 22.73 30.87 -3.73
N ASN A 134 22.74 31.27 -2.45
CA ASN A 134 22.42 30.35 -1.36
C ASN A 134 20.98 29.84 -1.50
N GLN A 135 20.75 28.58 -1.13
CA GLN A 135 19.40 28.03 -1.11
C GLN A 135 18.55 28.77 -0.06
N LEU A 136 17.27 28.94 -0.37
CA LEU A 136 16.29 29.38 0.63
C LEU A 136 16.32 28.39 1.81
N PHE A 137 16.25 28.91 3.04
CA PHE A 137 16.27 28.10 4.28
C PHE A 137 17.57 27.32 4.54
N GLN A 138 18.71 27.84 4.07
CA GLN A 138 20.02 27.21 4.28
C GLN A 138 20.36 26.98 5.76
N GLY A 139 19.95 27.89 6.66
CA GLY A 139 20.15 27.75 8.11
C GLY A 139 19.42 26.52 8.65
N ASP A 140 18.10 26.48 8.45
CA ASP A 140 17.23 25.37 8.88
C ASP A 140 17.72 24.01 8.33
N ARG A 141 18.21 24.01 7.08
CA ARG A 141 18.81 22.82 6.46
C ARG A 141 20.06 22.35 7.20
N LEU A 142 20.96 23.26 7.57
CA LEU A 142 22.18 22.91 8.30
C LEU A 142 21.88 22.46 9.73
N ASP A 143 20.95 23.11 10.40
CA ASP A 143 20.51 22.74 11.75
C ASP A 143 19.86 21.34 11.77
N MET A 144 19.07 21.01 10.75
CA MET A 144 18.54 19.67 10.57
C MET A 144 19.65 18.64 10.36
N ILE A 145 20.66 18.94 9.54
CA ILE A 145 21.79 18.04 9.30
C ILE A 145 22.59 17.79 10.59
N ASP A 146 22.78 18.83 11.41
CA ASP A 146 23.52 18.75 12.66
C ASP A 146 22.76 18.00 13.77
N SER A 147 21.45 17.79 13.60
CA SER A 147 20.60 17.01 14.50
C SER A 147 20.55 15.49 14.21
N LEU A 148 21.15 15.04 13.10
CA LEU A 148 21.22 13.64 12.66
C LEU A 148 22.38 12.86 13.31
#